data_AF-A0A1H6BXP6-F1
#
_entry.id   AF-A0A1H6BXP6-F1
#
_cell.length_a   1.000
_cell.length_b   1.000
_cell.length_c   1.000
_cell.angle_alpha   90.00
_cell.angle_beta   90.00
_cell.angle_gamma   90.00
#
_symmetry.space_group_name_H-M   'P 1'
#
loop_
_entity.id
_entity.type
_entity.pdbx_description
1 polymer ?
#
loop_
_entity_poly.entity_id
_entity_poly.type
_entity_poly.pdbx_seq_one_letter_code
_entity_poly.pdbx_strand_id
1 'polypeptide(L)'
;MSRYDWRHSVFAPVVSLMVSALLMVAGAVEALLVSVGATTAPVAAELVVTLIIAVFLTAVLRIVRAVPDIRRESAATARAVTNIGAVKPSEDTLVGRRLKLFKEAAEAGNDCEAVLSARSALDDSEMANKHHLDHALIWALPVFGFIGTALTMGAMVNSFSNALDGQGDPSVLIAALKQYVLPELASAFGVTLVALFLSVIAFGTMAFVERSERASVVAADEVFLVYIARLPAKQAAPAMAGLTQELAQSRGRTEELVKGLDALRTAVERLSAAEARPHKYTLVREP
;
A
#
# COMPACT_ATOMS: atom_id res chain seq x y z
N MET A 1 -20.39 -14.91 22.31
CA MET A 1 -20.08 -13.71 21.50
C MET A 1 -19.62 -12.60 22.43
N SER A 2 -18.33 -12.58 22.78
CA SER A 2 -17.73 -11.49 23.56
C SER A 2 -17.45 -10.33 22.62
N ARG A 3 -18.03 -9.16 22.87
CA ARG A 3 -17.90 -7.96 22.01
C ARG A 3 -16.50 -7.30 22.06
N TYR A 4 -15.55 -7.89 22.78
CA TYR A 4 -14.16 -7.46 22.88
C TYR A 4 -13.22 -8.62 22.54
N ASP A 5 -13.34 -9.14 21.32
CA ASP A 5 -12.36 -10.07 20.80
C ASP A 5 -11.08 -9.30 20.45
N TRP A 6 -9.92 -9.90 20.71
CA TRP A 6 -8.58 -9.30 20.55
C TRP A 6 -8.27 -8.83 19.11
N ARG A 7 -9.17 -9.16 18.17
CA ARG A 7 -9.11 -8.88 16.73
C ARG A 7 -9.94 -7.66 16.32
N HIS A 8 -10.66 -7.01 17.23
CA HIS A 8 -11.47 -5.83 16.87
C HIS A 8 -10.58 -4.61 16.58
N SER A 9 -10.87 -3.89 15.49
CA SER A 9 -10.08 -2.75 15.00
C SER A 9 -9.93 -1.61 16.02
N VAL A 10 -10.92 -1.48 16.92
CA VAL A 10 -10.97 -0.46 17.99
C VAL A 10 -10.16 -0.85 19.23
N PHE A 11 -9.76 -2.12 19.38
CA PHE A 11 -9.00 -2.57 20.55
C PHE A 11 -7.64 -1.86 20.65
N ALA A 12 -6.93 -1.75 19.52
CA ALA A 12 -5.60 -1.14 19.49
C ALA A 12 -5.60 0.33 19.94
N PRO A 13 -6.44 1.23 19.39
CA PRO A 13 -6.47 2.63 19.83
C PRO A 13 -6.96 2.78 21.28
N VAL A 14 -7.96 2.00 21.72
CA VAL A 14 -8.48 2.11 23.09
C VAL A 14 -7.42 1.72 24.13
N VAL A 15 -6.75 0.58 23.93
CA VAL A 15 -5.69 0.14 24.86
C VAL A 15 -4.54 1.13 24.84
N SER A 16 -4.17 1.64 23.67
CA SER A 16 -3.07 2.60 23.56
C SER A 16 -3.36 3.92 24.26
N LEU A 17 -4.59 4.43 24.17
CA LEU A 17 -5.03 5.62 24.91
C LEU A 17 -5.06 5.37 26.43
N MET A 18 -5.51 4.20 26.87
CA MET A 18 -5.50 3.87 28.30
C MET A 18 -4.08 3.78 28.85
N VAL A 19 -3.17 3.13 28.12
CA VAL A 19 -1.76 2.99 28.51
C VAL A 19 -1.06 4.35 28.51
N SER A 20 -1.26 5.18 27.47
CA SER A 20 -0.63 6.50 27.43
C SER A 20 -1.16 7.41 28.54
N ALA A 21 -2.47 7.40 28.82
CA ALA A 21 -3.04 8.16 29.94
C ALA A 21 -2.49 7.70 31.28
N LEU A 22 -2.30 6.38 31.47
CA LEU A 22 -1.67 5.84 32.67
C LEU A 22 -0.21 6.31 32.81
N LEU A 23 0.56 6.33 31.71
CA LEU A 23 1.94 6.84 31.71
C LEU A 23 1.99 8.33 32.06
N MET A 24 1.01 9.12 31.62
CA MET A 24 0.89 10.52 31.99
C MET A 24 0.63 10.68 33.49
N VAL A 25 -0.37 9.99 34.04
CA VAL A 25 -0.72 10.04 35.48
C VAL A 25 0.41 9.53 36.36
N ALA A 26 1.20 8.58 35.89
CA ALA A 26 2.37 8.05 36.60
C ALA A 26 3.61 8.97 36.54
N GLY A 27 3.55 10.12 35.85
CA GLY A 27 4.68 11.03 35.69
C GLY A 27 5.75 10.54 34.71
N ALA A 28 5.51 9.44 33.98
CA ALA A 28 6.48 8.90 33.03
C ALA A 28 6.65 9.80 31.80
N VAL A 29 5.59 10.51 31.39
CA VAL A 29 5.63 11.47 30.28
C VAL A 29 6.48 12.70 30.64
N GLU A 30 6.32 13.22 31.85
CA GLU A 30 7.16 14.30 32.38
C GLU A 30 8.62 13.86 32.45
N ALA A 31 8.89 12.68 33.04
CA ALA A 31 10.23 12.13 33.13
C ALA A 31 10.88 11.92 31.74
N LEU A 32 10.08 11.49 30.75
CA LEU A 32 10.53 11.37 29.36
C LEU A 32 10.94 12.75 28.81
N LEU A 33 10.07 13.76 28.91
CA LEU A 33 10.39 15.12 28.45
C LEU A 33 11.68 15.66 29.11
N VAL A 34 11.82 15.49 30.42
CA VAL A 34 13.02 15.91 31.16
C VAL A 34 14.27 15.16 30.67
N SER A 35 14.16 13.86 30.37
CA SER A 35 15.27 13.06 29.84
C SER A 35 15.77 13.57 28.49
N VAL A 36 14.89 14.22 27.70
CA VAL A 36 15.23 14.81 26.40
C VAL A 36 15.64 16.28 26.50
N GLY A 37 15.84 16.80 27.71
CA GLY A 37 16.34 18.16 27.94
C GLY A 37 15.25 19.21 28.15
N ALA A 38 13.98 18.81 28.32
CA ALA A 38 12.96 19.75 28.79
C ALA A 38 13.25 20.14 30.24
N THR A 39 13.29 21.45 30.51
CA THR A 39 13.47 21.97 31.88
C THR A 39 12.12 22.17 32.59
N THR A 40 11.04 22.28 31.81
CA THR A 40 9.66 22.31 32.28
C THR A 40 8.80 21.38 31.42
N ALA A 41 7.78 20.79 32.02
CA ALA A 41 6.76 20.02 31.33
C ALA A 41 5.42 20.78 31.43
N PRO A 42 5.19 21.78 30.57
CA PRO A 42 3.89 22.44 30.53
C PRO A 42 2.82 21.42 30.13
N VAL A 43 1.62 21.55 30.73
CA VAL A 43 0.49 20.62 30.52
C VAL A 43 0.20 20.38 29.04
N ALA A 44 0.33 21.41 28.20
CA ALA A 44 0.17 21.28 26.75
C ALA A 44 1.19 20.33 26.11
N ALA A 45 2.46 20.40 26.50
CA ALA A 45 3.50 19.51 26.01
C ALA A 45 3.25 18.06 26.47
N GLU A 46 2.88 17.86 27.73
CA GLU A 46 2.56 16.53 28.26
C GLU A 46 1.37 15.89 27.54
N LEU A 47 0.29 16.64 27.29
CA LEU A 47 -0.88 16.16 26.56
C LEU A 47 -0.52 15.75 25.13
N VAL A 48 0.29 16.56 24.43
CA VAL A 48 0.74 16.24 23.07
C VAL A 48 1.64 15.00 23.06
N VAL A 49 2.60 14.90 23.98
CA VAL A 49 3.47 13.71 24.08
C VAL A 49 2.67 12.47 24.43
N THR A 50 1.66 12.59 25.30
CA THR A 50 0.75 11.49 25.63
C THR A 50 -0.03 11.02 24.41
N LEU A 51 -0.49 11.94 23.56
CA LEU A 51 -1.13 11.62 22.28
C LEU A 51 -0.16 10.94 21.30
N ILE A 52 1.07 11.46 21.19
CA ILE A 52 2.13 10.86 20.36
C ILE A 52 2.38 9.41 20.80
N ILE A 53 2.51 9.16 22.10
CA ILE A 53 2.69 7.81 22.66
C ILE A 53 1.48 6.93 22.34
N ALA A 54 0.25 7.45 22.45
CA ALA A 54 -0.95 6.69 22.10
C ALA A 54 -0.97 6.27 20.63
N VAL A 55 -0.61 7.18 19.72
CA VAL A 55 -0.53 6.91 18.27
C VAL A 55 0.57 5.88 17.99
N PHE A 56 1.74 6.05 18.60
CA PHE A 56 2.87 5.12 18.47
C PHE A 56 2.50 3.73 18.95
N LEU A 57 1.92 3.60 20.14
CA LEU A 57 1.48 2.32 20.69
C LEU A 57 0.40 1.69 19.80
N THR A 58 -0.51 2.49 19.24
CA THR A 58 -1.53 1.98 18.31
C THR A 58 -0.88 1.38 17.07
N ALA A 59 0.08 2.08 16.47
CA ALA A 59 0.81 1.59 15.30
C ALA A 59 1.59 0.31 15.63
N VAL A 60 2.39 0.31 16.69
CA VAL A 60 3.19 -0.87 17.10
C VAL A 60 2.29 -2.06 17.41
N LEU A 61 1.19 -1.86 18.13
CA LEU A 61 0.31 -2.94 18.53
C LEU A 61 -0.46 -3.52 17.34
N ARG A 62 -0.78 -2.72 16.31
CA ARG A 62 -1.31 -3.20 15.03
C ARG A 62 -0.28 -4.04 14.28
N ILE A 63 0.97 -3.56 14.19
CA ILE A 63 2.07 -4.27 13.56
C ILE A 63 2.32 -5.62 14.26
N VAL A 64 2.51 -5.60 15.58
CA VAL A 64 2.79 -6.81 16.39
C VAL A 64 1.66 -7.84 16.28
N ARG A 65 0.40 -7.40 16.17
CA ARG A 65 -0.74 -8.31 15.97
C ARG A 65 -0.76 -8.97 14.60
N ALA A 66 -0.19 -8.35 13.58
CA ALA A 66 -0.09 -8.94 12.24
C ALA A 66 1.05 -9.97 12.15
N VAL A 67 2.10 -9.85 12.97
CA VAL A 67 3.29 -10.72 12.91
C VAL A 67 2.99 -12.23 12.96
N PRO A 68 2.08 -12.76 13.82
CA PRO A 68 1.77 -14.19 13.84
C PRO A 68 1.20 -14.71 12.52
N ASP A 69 0.29 -13.94 11.91
CA ASP A 69 -0.33 -14.29 10.63
C ASP A 69 0.73 -14.27 9.52
N ILE A 70 1.60 -13.26 9.51
CA ILE A 70 2.74 -13.17 8.58
C ILE A 70 3.67 -14.38 8.74
N ARG A 71 4.06 -14.71 9.97
CA ARG A 71 4.91 -15.89 10.24
C ARG A 71 4.26 -17.18 9.78
N ARG A 72 2.94 -17.31 9.93
CA ARG A 72 2.18 -18.47 9.45
C ARG A 72 2.20 -18.55 7.93
N GLU A 73 1.99 -17.43 7.24
CA GLU A 73 2.06 -17.35 5.78
C GLU A 73 3.48 -17.65 5.27
N SER A 74 4.52 -17.00 5.81
CA SER A 74 5.92 -17.27 5.45
C SER A 74 6.32 -18.71 5.70
N ALA A 75 5.89 -19.32 6.81
CA ALA A 75 6.16 -20.73 7.08
C ALA A 75 5.45 -21.66 6.08
N ALA A 76 4.24 -21.33 5.64
CA ALA A 76 3.54 -22.08 4.60
C ALA A 76 4.27 -21.96 3.26
N THR A 77 4.71 -20.76 2.88
CA THR A 77 5.52 -20.56 1.68
C THR A 77 6.83 -21.34 1.74
N ALA A 78 7.57 -21.29 2.86
CA ALA A 78 8.81 -22.04 3.03
C ALA A 78 8.60 -23.57 2.87
N ARG A 79 7.49 -24.11 3.39
CA ARG A 79 7.12 -25.52 3.16
C ARG A 79 6.89 -25.80 1.68
N ALA A 80 6.16 -24.92 0.99
CA ALA A 80 5.87 -25.08 -0.43
C ALA A 80 7.11 -25.01 -1.33
N VAL A 81 8.10 -24.17 -0.98
CA VAL A 81 9.41 -24.11 -1.65
C VAL A 81 10.12 -25.47 -1.61
N THR A 82 10.10 -26.15 -0.47
CA THR A 82 10.72 -27.48 -0.36
C THR A 82 9.91 -28.58 -1.04
N ASN A 83 8.59 -28.53 -0.89
CA ASN A 83 7.67 -29.49 -1.49
C ASN A 83 6.28 -28.85 -1.61
N ILE A 84 5.84 -28.59 -2.84
CA ILE A 84 4.54 -27.96 -3.10
C ILE A 84 3.36 -28.80 -2.55
N GLY A 85 3.51 -30.13 -2.49
CA GLY A 85 2.49 -31.03 -1.93
C GLY A 85 2.35 -30.93 -0.41
N ALA A 86 3.25 -30.22 0.28
CA ALA A 86 3.19 -29.98 1.72
C ALA A 86 2.13 -28.93 2.11
N VAL A 87 1.62 -28.14 1.14
CA VAL A 87 0.55 -27.15 1.37
C VAL A 87 -0.71 -27.62 0.67
N LYS A 88 -1.80 -27.73 1.43
CA LYS A 88 -3.10 -28.13 0.87
C LYS A 88 -3.84 -26.90 0.31
N PRO A 89 -4.63 -27.04 -0.78
CA PRO A 89 -5.49 -25.97 -1.28
C PRO A 89 -6.55 -25.48 -0.26
N SER A 90 -6.86 -26.31 0.75
CA SER A 90 -7.80 -25.97 1.82
C SER A 90 -7.15 -25.15 2.96
N GLU A 91 -5.82 -24.97 2.95
CA GLU A 91 -5.16 -24.09 3.90
C GLU A 91 -5.38 -22.64 3.50
N ASP A 92 -5.92 -21.84 4.41
CA ASP A 92 -6.02 -20.39 4.24
C ASP A 92 -4.65 -19.73 4.42
N THR A 93 -3.83 -19.87 3.38
CA THR A 93 -2.48 -19.32 3.24
C THR A 93 -2.35 -18.78 1.82
N LEU A 94 -1.42 -17.85 1.60
CA LEU A 94 -1.19 -17.29 0.27
C LEU A 94 -0.94 -18.38 -0.79
N VAL A 95 -0.05 -19.34 -0.50
CA VAL A 95 0.24 -20.46 -1.41
C VAL A 95 -0.97 -21.38 -1.56
N GLY A 96 -1.72 -21.67 -0.50
CA GLY A 96 -2.93 -22.49 -0.56
C GLY A 96 -4.01 -21.87 -1.46
N ARG A 97 -4.25 -20.56 -1.32
CA ARG A 97 -5.21 -19.81 -2.16
C ARG A 97 -4.80 -19.81 -3.63
N ARG A 98 -3.51 -19.57 -3.93
CA ARG A 98 -2.97 -19.65 -5.30
C ARG A 98 -3.06 -21.07 -5.86
N LEU A 99 -2.77 -22.10 -5.07
CA LEU A 99 -2.84 -23.50 -5.50
C LEU A 99 -4.28 -23.93 -5.81
N LYS A 100 -5.25 -23.43 -5.04
CA LYS A 100 -6.67 -23.65 -5.30
C LYS A 100 -7.07 -23.03 -6.65
N LEU A 101 -6.76 -21.75 -6.86
CA LEU A 101 -7.05 -21.04 -8.11
C LEU A 101 -6.38 -21.70 -9.32
N PHE A 102 -5.13 -22.12 -9.16
CA PHE A 102 -4.40 -22.84 -10.21
C PHE A 102 -5.11 -24.15 -10.59
N LYS A 103 -5.55 -24.95 -9.62
CA LYS A 103 -6.25 -26.22 -9.89
C LYS A 103 -7.58 -26.00 -10.60
N GLU A 104 -8.36 -25.02 -10.13
CA GLU A 104 -9.62 -24.65 -10.76
C GLU A 104 -9.41 -24.17 -12.22
N ALA A 105 -8.37 -23.38 -12.48
CA ALA A 105 -8.01 -22.96 -13.84
C ALA A 105 -7.58 -24.13 -14.74
N ALA A 106 -6.78 -25.06 -14.21
CA ALA A 106 -6.31 -26.24 -14.94
C ALA A 106 -7.47 -27.21 -15.27
N GLU A 107 -8.40 -27.41 -14.34
CA GLU A 107 -9.59 -28.24 -14.54
C GLU A 107 -10.54 -27.64 -15.57
N ALA A 108 -10.65 -26.30 -15.60
CA ALA A 108 -11.43 -25.58 -16.60
C ALA A 108 -10.75 -25.51 -17.99
N GLY A 109 -9.49 -25.95 -18.11
CA GLY A 109 -8.70 -25.83 -19.35
C GLY A 109 -8.30 -24.38 -19.68
N ASN A 110 -8.31 -23.48 -18.69
CA ASN A 110 -7.93 -22.09 -18.85
C ASN A 110 -6.41 -21.92 -18.85
N ASP A 111 -5.92 -20.78 -19.33
CA ASP A 111 -4.51 -20.43 -19.26
C ASP A 111 -4.10 -20.19 -17.79
N CYS A 112 -3.45 -21.20 -17.21
CA CYS A 112 -3.01 -21.18 -15.82
C CYS A 112 -1.93 -20.13 -15.56
N GLU A 113 -1.11 -19.80 -16.56
CA GLU A 113 -0.08 -18.76 -16.46
C GLU A 113 -0.73 -17.38 -16.37
N ALA A 114 -1.71 -17.11 -17.25
CA ALA A 114 -2.46 -15.86 -17.22
C ALA A 114 -3.22 -15.66 -15.90
N VAL A 115 -3.89 -16.71 -15.39
CA VAL A 115 -4.61 -16.63 -14.11
C VAL A 115 -3.67 -16.38 -12.93
N LEU A 116 -2.53 -17.08 -12.89
CA LEU A 116 -1.57 -16.91 -11.81
C LEU A 116 -0.88 -15.54 -11.86
N SER A 117 -0.53 -15.06 -13.05
CA SER A 117 0.03 -13.72 -13.26
C SER A 117 -0.94 -12.63 -12.77
N ALA A 118 -2.21 -12.74 -13.16
CA ALA A 118 -3.26 -11.83 -12.67
C ALA A 118 -3.43 -11.91 -11.15
N ARG A 119 -3.35 -13.11 -10.56
CA ARG A 119 -3.42 -13.28 -9.11
C ARG A 119 -2.23 -12.67 -8.39
N SER A 120 -1.02 -12.79 -8.93
CA SER A 120 0.18 -12.20 -8.34
C SER A 120 0.10 -10.67 -8.34
N ALA A 121 -0.34 -10.06 -9.46
CA ALA A 121 -0.59 -8.62 -9.52
C ALA A 121 -1.64 -8.13 -8.51
N LEU A 122 -2.68 -8.94 -8.24
CA LEU A 122 -3.67 -8.65 -7.19
C LEU A 122 -3.07 -8.77 -5.79
N ASP A 123 -2.26 -9.79 -5.52
CA ASP A 123 -1.61 -9.96 -4.20
C ASP A 123 -0.65 -8.78 -3.91
N ASP A 124 0.12 -8.31 -4.90
CA ASP A 124 0.96 -7.11 -4.78
C ASP A 124 0.14 -5.85 -4.46
N SER A 125 -1.00 -5.68 -5.13
CA SER A 125 -1.93 -4.56 -4.90
C SER A 125 -2.57 -4.63 -3.51
N GLU A 126 -2.95 -5.83 -3.06
CA GLU A 126 -3.54 -6.08 -1.74
C GLU A 126 -2.50 -5.79 -0.64
N MET A 127 -1.26 -6.23 -0.82
CA MET A 127 -0.15 -5.92 0.08
C MET A 127 0.09 -4.42 0.24
N ALA A 128 0.11 -3.67 -0.87
CA ALA A 128 0.27 -2.22 -0.83
C ALA A 128 -0.85 -1.53 -0.03
N ASN A 129 -2.08 -2.06 -0.11
CA ASN A 129 -3.23 -1.50 0.60
C ASN A 129 -3.34 -1.93 2.07
N LYS A 130 -2.88 -3.14 2.41
CA LYS A 130 -2.95 -3.75 3.75
C LYS A 130 -2.43 -2.83 4.86
N HIS A 131 -1.39 -2.06 4.53
CA HIS A 131 -0.61 -1.26 5.45
C HIS A 131 -0.83 0.26 5.33
N HIS A 132 -1.79 0.69 4.51
CA HIS A 132 -2.08 2.10 4.29
C HIS A 132 -2.39 2.86 5.60
N LEU A 133 -3.21 2.27 6.48
CA LEU A 133 -3.53 2.87 7.78
C LEU A 133 -2.32 2.93 8.73
N ASP A 134 -1.45 1.93 8.68
CA ASP A 134 -0.26 1.88 9.53
C ASP A 134 0.72 2.99 9.11
N HIS A 135 0.90 3.20 7.80
CA HIS A 135 1.65 4.33 7.26
C HIS A 135 1.06 5.69 7.65
N ALA A 136 -0.26 5.85 7.60
CA ALA A 136 -0.91 7.09 8.00
C ALA A 136 -0.66 7.42 9.49
N LEU A 137 -0.70 6.42 10.38
CA LEU A 137 -0.41 6.59 11.81
C LEU A 137 1.06 6.96 12.04
N ILE A 138 1.99 6.29 11.36
CA ILE A 138 3.44 6.58 11.45
C ILE A 138 3.73 8.00 10.95
N TRP A 139 3.12 8.39 9.83
CA TRP A 139 3.22 9.75 9.29
C TRP A 139 2.66 10.82 10.23
N ALA A 140 1.61 10.50 10.99
CA ALA A 140 1.02 11.45 11.92
C ALA A 140 1.94 11.79 13.11
N LEU A 141 2.84 10.90 13.52
CA LEU A 141 3.76 11.13 14.65
C LEU A 141 4.59 12.42 14.51
N PRO A 142 5.37 12.64 13.45
CA PRO A 142 6.13 13.89 13.28
C PRO A 142 5.21 15.10 13.17
N VAL A 143 4.03 14.97 12.53
CA VAL A 143 3.04 16.05 12.43
C VAL A 143 2.55 16.47 13.82
N PHE A 144 2.25 15.52 14.71
CA PHE A 144 1.91 15.82 16.10
C PHE A 144 3.07 16.48 16.87
N GLY A 145 4.32 16.09 16.58
CA GLY A 145 5.51 16.77 17.09
C GLY A 145 5.55 18.25 16.71
N PHE A 146 5.37 18.56 15.42
CA PHE A 146 5.31 19.94 14.92
C PHE A 146 4.14 20.72 15.53
N ILE A 147 2.96 20.12 15.62
CA ILE A 147 1.81 20.74 16.29
C ILE A 147 2.15 21.04 17.76
N GLY A 148 2.81 20.10 18.45
CA GLY A 148 3.31 20.28 19.81
C GLY A 148 4.20 21.50 19.94
N THR A 149 5.23 21.62 19.09
CA THR A 149 6.09 22.82 19.09
C THR A 149 5.33 24.10 18.84
N ALA A 150 4.36 24.10 17.91
CA ALA A 150 3.60 25.29 17.57
C ALA A 150 2.72 25.74 18.75
N LEU A 151 2.13 24.80 19.49
CA LEU A 151 1.37 25.08 20.70
C LEU A 151 2.25 25.65 21.81
N THR A 152 3.41 25.03 22.09
CA THR A 152 4.33 25.49 23.13
C THR A 152 4.94 26.84 22.78
N MET A 153 5.34 27.06 21.52
CA MET A 153 5.84 28.36 21.06
C MET A 153 4.75 29.44 21.06
N GLY A 154 3.49 29.09 20.75
CA GLY A 154 2.37 30.02 20.87
C GLY A 154 2.13 30.48 22.31
N ALA A 155 2.17 29.54 23.27
CA ALA A 155 2.07 29.84 24.69
C ALA A 155 3.22 30.76 25.16
N MET A 156 4.44 30.45 24.71
CA MET A 156 5.64 31.23 25.01
C MET A 156 5.53 32.69 24.57
N VAL A 157 5.11 32.92 23.32
CA VAL A 157 4.93 34.28 22.79
C VAL A 157 3.89 35.05 23.60
N ASN A 158 2.80 34.40 23.99
CA ASN A 158 1.77 35.03 24.82
C ASN A 158 2.30 35.37 26.23
N SER A 159 3.00 34.44 26.88
CA SER A 159 3.64 34.67 28.19
C SER A 159 4.67 35.81 28.13
N PHE A 160 5.47 35.86 27.07
CA PHE A 160 6.46 36.90 26.86
C PHE A 160 5.82 38.27 26.58
N SER A 161 4.77 38.34 25.77
CA SER A 161 4.02 39.58 25.51
C SER A 161 3.44 40.17 26.80
N ASN A 162 2.83 39.34 27.64
CA ASN A 162 2.30 39.78 28.94
C ASN A 162 3.41 40.30 29.87
N ALA A 163 4.62 39.75 29.78
CA ALA A 163 5.77 40.24 30.54
C ALA A 163 6.31 41.58 30.01
N LEU A 164 6.13 41.86 28.71
CA LEU A 164 6.54 43.11 28.05
C LEU A 164 5.59 44.28 28.33
N ASP A 165 4.28 44.03 28.41
CA ASP A 165 3.25 45.06 28.63
C ASP A 165 3.41 45.80 29.97
N GLY A 166 4.27 45.29 30.86
CA GLY A 166 4.53 45.87 32.17
C GLY A 166 5.69 46.87 32.27
N GLN A 167 6.78 46.77 31.48
CA GLN A 167 8.03 47.49 31.79
C GLN A 167 8.97 47.68 30.58
N GLY A 168 9.51 48.90 30.42
CA GLY A 168 10.43 49.29 29.34
C GLY A 168 11.93 49.17 29.64
N ASP A 169 12.34 48.38 30.65
CA ASP A 169 13.75 48.23 31.06
C ASP A 169 14.40 47.00 30.39
N PRO A 170 15.57 47.13 29.72
CA PRO A 170 16.30 46.02 29.12
C PRO A 170 16.68 44.89 30.09
N SER A 171 16.89 45.18 31.38
CA SER A 171 17.21 44.17 32.38
C SER A 171 16.03 43.22 32.66
N VAL A 172 14.82 43.75 32.61
CA VAL A 172 13.55 43.03 32.79
C VAL A 172 13.28 42.15 31.58
N LEU A 173 13.61 42.64 30.37
CA LEU A 173 13.52 41.86 29.14
C LEU A 173 14.38 40.59 29.18
N ILE A 174 15.62 40.72 29.67
CA ILE A 174 16.54 39.58 29.81
C ILE A 174 16.02 38.59 30.86
N ALA A 175 15.46 39.08 31.96
CA ALA A 175 14.85 38.23 32.98
C ALA A 175 13.62 37.48 32.43
N ALA A 176 12.75 38.16 31.70
CA ALA A 176 11.58 37.57 31.05
C ALA A 176 11.97 36.49 30.03
N LEU A 177 13.00 36.73 29.23
CA LEU A 177 13.54 35.73 28.29
C LEU A 177 14.03 34.47 29.02
N LYS A 178 14.78 34.62 30.11
CA LYS A 178 15.31 33.49 30.89
C LYS A 178 14.21 32.71 31.60
N GLN A 179 13.16 33.38 32.07
CA GLN A 179 12.12 32.77 32.89
C GLN A 179 11.01 32.13 32.05
N TYR A 180 10.61 32.75 30.94
CA TYR A 180 9.45 32.31 30.17
C TYR A 180 9.81 31.70 28.81
N VAL A 181 10.85 32.18 28.15
CA VAL A 181 11.16 31.79 26.76
C VAL A 181 12.06 30.57 26.68
N LEU A 182 13.22 30.60 27.34
CA LEU A 182 14.19 29.51 27.25
C LEU A 182 13.65 28.15 27.75
N PRO A 183 12.92 28.07 28.88
CA PRO A 183 12.40 26.78 29.36
C PRO A 183 11.34 26.18 28.45
N GLU A 184 10.39 27.00 28.00
CA GLU A 184 9.32 26.56 27.09
C GLU A 184 9.87 26.15 25.72
N LEU A 185 10.95 26.80 25.26
CA LEU A 185 11.62 26.46 24.01
C LEU A 185 12.29 25.09 24.08
N ALA A 186 12.98 24.80 25.19
CA ALA A 186 13.58 23.50 25.44
C ALA A 186 12.51 22.40 25.48
N SER A 187 11.37 22.67 26.14
CA SER A 187 10.23 21.75 26.17
C SER A 187 9.64 21.49 24.78
N ALA A 188 9.47 22.55 23.96
CA ALA A 188 8.99 22.44 22.59
C ALA A 188 9.87 21.51 21.75
N PHE A 189 11.20 21.69 21.79
CA PHE A 189 12.13 20.80 21.10
C PHE A 189 12.07 19.36 21.63
N GLY A 190 11.87 19.18 22.94
CA GLY A 190 11.68 17.87 23.56
C GLY A 190 10.48 17.11 22.97
N VAL A 191 9.34 17.77 22.79
CA VAL A 191 8.13 17.18 22.18
C VAL A 191 8.45 16.65 20.76
N THR A 192 9.12 17.47 19.94
CA THR A 192 9.49 17.06 18.58
C THR A 192 10.51 15.95 18.55
N LEU A 193 11.51 15.96 19.43
CA LEU A 193 12.51 14.89 19.47
C LEU A 193 11.86 13.56 19.83
N VAL A 194 10.95 13.53 20.82
CA VAL A 194 10.18 12.34 21.16
C VAL A 194 9.36 11.86 19.95
N ALA A 195 8.65 12.77 19.27
CA ALA A 195 7.85 12.45 18.10
C ALA A 195 8.67 11.82 16.95
N LEU A 196 9.81 12.44 16.63
CA LEU A 196 10.70 11.96 15.57
C LEU A 196 11.33 10.62 15.93
N PHE A 197 11.79 10.46 17.16
CA PHE A 197 12.40 9.22 17.62
C PHE A 197 11.42 8.04 17.55
N LEU A 198 10.20 8.22 18.06
CA LEU A 198 9.14 7.20 17.97
C LEU A 198 8.72 6.94 16.53
N SER A 199 8.69 7.96 15.67
CA SER A 199 8.42 7.80 14.24
C SER A 199 9.46 6.93 13.54
N VAL A 200 10.76 7.16 13.79
CA VAL A 200 11.85 6.36 13.23
C VAL A 200 11.73 4.89 13.66
N ILE A 201 11.43 4.63 14.93
CA ILE A 201 11.23 3.26 15.43
C ILE A 201 10.05 2.61 14.72
N ALA A 202 8.89 3.28 14.69
CA ALA A 202 7.69 2.73 14.08
C ALA A 202 7.88 2.46 12.58
N PHE A 203 8.45 3.43 11.84
CA PHE A 203 8.79 3.28 10.44
C PHE A 203 9.77 2.13 10.19
N GLY A 204 10.83 2.02 11.01
CA GLY A 204 11.80 0.93 10.93
C GLY A 204 11.13 -0.43 11.11
N THR A 205 10.32 -0.60 12.16
CA THR A 205 9.60 -1.86 12.40
C THR A 205 8.66 -2.22 11.26
N MET A 206 7.98 -1.23 10.70
CA MET A 206 7.08 -1.41 9.57
C MET A 206 7.81 -1.88 8.32
N ALA A 207 8.95 -1.26 8.00
CA ALA A 207 9.79 -1.63 6.87
C ALA A 207 10.30 -3.08 6.96
N PHE A 208 10.65 -3.55 8.16
CA PHE A 208 11.03 -4.96 8.36
C PHE A 208 9.87 -5.92 8.09
N VAL A 209 8.66 -5.56 8.52
CA VAL A 209 7.46 -6.38 8.33
C VAL A 209 7.10 -6.47 6.85
N GLU A 210 7.00 -5.33 6.16
CA GLU A 210 6.70 -5.33 4.72
C GLU A 210 7.77 -6.09 3.93
N ARG A 211 9.05 -5.96 4.29
CA ARG A 211 10.12 -6.71 3.64
C ARG A 211 9.92 -8.22 3.76
N SER A 212 9.49 -8.69 4.93
CA SER A 212 9.25 -10.12 5.16
C SER A 212 8.06 -10.67 4.39
N GLU A 213 6.98 -9.88 4.28
CA GLU A 213 5.81 -10.25 3.48
C GLU A 213 6.15 -10.28 1.99
N ARG A 214 6.86 -9.25 1.48
CA ARG A 214 7.24 -9.17 0.06
C ARG A 214 8.13 -10.35 -0.32
N ALA A 215 9.07 -10.72 0.53
CA ALA A 215 9.89 -11.92 0.34
C ALA A 215 9.05 -13.19 0.28
N SER A 216 7.96 -13.28 1.05
CA SER A 216 7.05 -14.42 1.05
C SER A 216 6.21 -14.51 -0.23
N VAL A 217 5.81 -13.37 -0.82
CA VAL A 217 5.11 -13.34 -2.11
C VAL A 217 6.02 -13.73 -3.26
N VAL A 218 7.22 -13.16 -3.31
CA VAL A 218 8.24 -13.50 -4.32
C VAL A 218 8.59 -14.99 -4.27
N ALA A 219 8.80 -15.55 -3.07
CA ALA A 219 9.05 -16.98 -2.91
C ALA A 219 7.85 -17.83 -3.36
N ALA A 220 6.61 -17.36 -3.17
CA ALA A 220 5.44 -18.05 -3.68
C ALA A 220 5.37 -18.02 -5.21
N ASP A 221 5.70 -16.90 -5.86
CA ASP A 221 5.79 -16.82 -7.32
C ASP A 221 6.79 -17.82 -7.90
N GLU A 222 7.98 -17.91 -7.31
CA GLU A 222 9.02 -18.85 -7.73
C GLU A 222 8.54 -20.31 -7.66
N VAL A 223 7.83 -20.67 -6.58
CA VAL A 223 7.24 -22.02 -6.43
C VAL A 223 6.31 -22.36 -7.58
N PHE A 224 5.42 -21.43 -7.95
CA PHE A 224 4.45 -21.70 -9.00
C PHE A 224 5.07 -21.66 -10.40
N LEU A 225 6.11 -20.85 -10.64
CA LEU A 225 6.87 -20.91 -11.90
C LEU A 225 7.53 -22.28 -12.10
N VAL A 226 8.20 -22.80 -11.06
CA VAL A 226 8.78 -24.16 -11.10
C VAL A 226 7.69 -25.21 -11.31
N TYR A 227 6.51 -25.01 -10.71
CA TYR A 227 5.40 -25.93 -10.86
C TYR A 227 4.83 -25.95 -12.29
N ILE A 228 4.60 -24.77 -12.89
CA ILE A 228 4.15 -24.63 -14.28
C ILE A 228 5.15 -25.30 -15.24
N ALA A 229 6.45 -25.07 -15.05
CA ALA A 229 7.49 -25.67 -15.86
C ALA A 229 7.53 -27.22 -15.78
N ARG A 230 7.01 -27.80 -14.69
CA ARG A 230 6.94 -29.25 -14.45
C ARG A 230 5.61 -29.87 -14.88
N LEU A 231 4.65 -29.08 -15.36
CA LEU A 231 3.39 -29.63 -15.85
C LEU A 231 3.68 -30.48 -17.10
N PRO A 232 3.18 -31.73 -17.16
CA PRO A 232 3.33 -32.53 -18.36
C PRO A 232 2.66 -31.80 -19.53
N ALA A 233 3.33 -31.77 -20.69
CA ALA A 233 2.93 -31.04 -21.91
C ALA A 233 1.46 -31.25 -22.36
N LYS A 234 0.78 -32.26 -21.83
CA LYS A 234 -0.66 -32.53 -22.00
C LYS A 234 -1.57 -31.39 -21.49
N GLN A 235 -1.09 -30.57 -20.55
CA GLN A 235 -1.78 -29.35 -20.06
C GLN A 235 -1.32 -28.05 -20.75
N ALA A 236 -0.24 -28.09 -21.54
CA ALA A 236 0.18 -27.02 -22.44
C ALA A 236 -0.51 -27.10 -23.82
N ALA A 237 -1.19 -28.22 -24.10
CA ALA A 237 -1.97 -28.44 -25.32
C ALA A 237 -3.10 -27.43 -25.58
N PRO A 238 -3.90 -26.96 -24.59
CA PRO A 238 -4.95 -25.97 -24.85
C PRO A 238 -4.39 -24.58 -25.20
N ALA A 239 -3.24 -24.18 -24.65
CA ALA A 239 -2.57 -22.93 -25.00
C ALA A 239 -2.04 -22.96 -26.45
N MET A 240 -1.39 -24.07 -26.85
CA MET A 240 -0.99 -24.29 -28.24
C MET A 240 -2.19 -24.42 -29.19
N ALA A 241 -3.28 -25.07 -28.77
CA ALA A 241 -4.49 -25.19 -29.57
C ALA A 241 -5.16 -23.83 -29.81
N GLY A 242 -5.29 -23.00 -28.78
CA GLY A 242 -5.84 -21.64 -28.89
C GLY A 242 -4.99 -20.75 -29.81
N LEU A 243 -3.66 -20.77 -29.64
CA LEU A 243 -2.73 -20.08 -30.53
C LEU A 243 -2.83 -20.57 -31.98
N THR A 244 -2.92 -21.89 -32.22
CA THR A 244 -3.11 -22.42 -33.58
C THR A 244 -4.47 -22.05 -34.18
N GLN A 245 -5.51 -21.93 -33.36
CA GLN A 245 -6.85 -21.55 -33.80
C GLN A 245 -6.92 -20.05 -34.13
N GLU A 246 -6.30 -19.18 -33.33
CA GLU A 246 -6.19 -17.75 -33.64
C GLU A 246 -5.31 -17.50 -34.87
N LEU A 247 -4.21 -18.25 -35.04
CA LEU A 247 -3.36 -18.13 -36.23
C LEU A 247 -4.08 -18.62 -37.50
N ALA A 248 -4.90 -19.66 -37.38
CA ALA A 248 -5.77 -20.14 -38.46
C ALA A 248 -6.88 -19.14 -38.81
N GLN A 249 -7.53 -18.52 -37.81
CA GLN A 249 -8.52 -17.47 -38.03
C GLN A 249 -7.91 -16.19 -38.62
N SER A 250 -6.72 -15.81 -38.18
CA SER A 250 -5.99 -14.66 -38.72
C SER A 250 -5.59 -14.89 -40.18
N ARG A 251 -5.10 -16.10 -40.52
CA ARG A 251 -4.87 -16.50 -41.91
C ARG A 251 -6.15 -16.46 -42.75
N GLY A 252 -7.25 -16.99 -42.25
CA GLY A 252 -8.54 -16.96 -42.95
C GLY A 252 -9.02 -15.54 -43.26
N ARG A 253 -8.88 -14.62 -42.29
CA ARG A 253 -9.18 -13.19 -42.49
C ARG A 253 -8.28 -12.54 -43.54
N THR A 254 -7.01 -12.88 -43.59
CA THR A 254 -6.11 -12.35 -44.63
C THR A 254 -6.46 -12.88 -46.02
N GLU A 255 -6.87 -14.14 -46.15
CA GLU A 255 -7.33 -14.70 -47.43
C GLU A 255 -8.62 -14.05 -47.92
N GLU A 256 -9.54 -13.76 -47.01
CA GLU A 256 -10.81 -13.07 -47.32
C GLU A 256 -10.58 -11.62 -47.76
N LEU A 257 -9.64 -10.92 -47.11
CA LEU A 257 -9.19 -9.59 -47.52
C LEU A 257 -8.56 -9.59 -48.91
N VAL A 258 -7.70 -10.56 -49.22
CA VAL A 258 -7.09 -10.71 -50.55
C VAL A 258 -8.16 -10.96 -51.63
N LYS A 259 -9.12 -11.86 -51.37
CA LYS A 259 -10.24 -12.11 -52.28
C LYS A 259 -11.11 -10.86 -52.49
N GLY A 260 -11.36 -10.11 -51.42
CA GLY A 260 -12.08 -8.84 -51.49
C GLY A 260 -11.34 -7.80 -52.34
N LEU A 261 -10.02 -7.73 -52.21
CA LEU A 261 -9.18 -6.83 -53.00
C LEU A 261 -9.19 -7.19 -54.49
N ASP A 262 -9.13 -8.48 -54.84
CA ASP A 262 -9.21 -8.97 -56.21
C ASP A 262 -10.60 -8.72 -56.83
N ALA A 263 -11.66 -8.91 -56.05
CA ALA A 263 -13.02 -8.59 -56.48
C ALA A 263 -13.18 -7.09 -56.76
N LEU A 264 -12.59 -6.24 -55.91
CA LEU A 264 -12.63 -4.78 -56.05
C LEU A 264 -11.82 -4.32 -57.27
N ARG A 265 -10.63 -4.90 -57.48
CA ARG A 265 -9.83 -4.68 -58.69
C ARG A 265 -10.59 -5.07 -59.95
N THR A 266 -11.24 -6.22 -59.95
CA THR A 266 -12.05 -6.69 -61.09
C THR A 266 -13.25 -5.77 -61.35
N ALA A 267 -13.89 -5.24 -60.30
CA ALA A 267 -14.96 -4.27 -60.43
C ALA A 267 -14.47 -2.94 -61.02
N VAL A 268 -13.29 -2.47 -60.58
CA VAL A 268 -12.63 -1.27 -61.13
C VAL A 268 -12.27 -1.47 -62.60
N GLU A 269 -11.71 -2.62 -62.99
CA GLU A 269 -11.40 -2.95 -64.38
C GLU A 269 -12.67 -3.03 -65.26
N ARG A 270 -13.80 -3.51 -64.71
CA ARG A 270 -15.09 -3.50 -65.41
C ARG A 270 -15.66 -2.09 -65.58
N LEU A 271 -15.54 -1.24 -64.56
CA LEU A 271 -15.98 0.16 -64.61
C LEU A 271 -15.15 0.95 -65.63
N SER A 272 -13.82 0.81 -65.61
CA SER A 272 -12.95 1.48 -66.58
C SER A 272 -13.20 1.00 -68.02
N ALA A 273 -13.47 -0.30 -68.22
CA ALA A 273 -13.84 -0.84 -69.52
C ALA A 273 -15.23 -0.38 -70.00
N ALA A 274 -16.17 -0.12 -69.08
CA ALA A 274 -17.48 0.42 -69.41
C ALA A 274 -17.40 1.92 -69.77
N GLU A 275 -16.53 2.68 -69.11
CA GLU A 275 -16.29 4.10 -69.39
C GLU A 275 -15.59 4.31 -70.75
N ALA A 276 -14.76 3.36 -71.18
CA ALA A 276 -14.08 3.40 -72.48
C ALA A 276 -14.98 3.07 -73.69
N ARG A 277 -16.26 2.71 -73.50
CA ARG A 277 -17.19 2.50 -74.62
C ARG A 277 -17.78 3.83 -75.10
N PRO A 278 -17.51 4.28 -76.34
CA PRO A 278 -18.11 5.50 -76.87
C PRO A 278 -19.63 5.32 -77.00
N HIS A 279 -20.39 6.10 -76.23
CA HIS A 279 -21.84 6.13 -76.30
C HIS A 279 -22.26 6.73 -77.65
N LYS A 280 -22.73 5.88 -78.57
CA LYS A 280 -23.46 6.34 -79.76
C LYS A 280 -24.82 6.87 -79.30
N TYR A 281 -24.92 8.18 -79.07
CA TYR A 281 -26.20 8.86 -78.92
C TYR A 281 -26.93 8.87 -80.27
N THR A 282 -27.82 7.91 -80.49
CA THR A 282 -28.85 8.02 -81.53
C THR A 282 -29.94 8.95 -81.03
N LEU A 283 -29.91 10.21 -81.48
CA LEU A 283 -31.03 11.14 -81.36
C LEU A 283 -32.16 10.66 -82.27
N VAL A 284 -33.17 10.01 -81.69
CA VAL A 284 -34.45 9.76 -82.36
C VAL A 284 -35.26 11.05 -82.24
N ARG A 285 -35.43 11.77 -83.35
CA ARG A 285 -36.50 12.78 -83.48
C ARG A 285 -37.79 12.04 -83.79
N GLU A 286 -38.72 12.05 -82.86
CA GLU A 286 -40.12 11.68 -83.10
C GLU A 286 -40.86 12.82 -83.84
N PRO A 287 -41.92 12.49 -84.61
CA PRO A 287 -42.47 13.31 -85.70
C PRO A 287 -43.20 14.59 -85.28
#